data_AF-A0A2V8B7Y6-F1
#
_entry.id   AF-A0A2V8B7Y6-F1
#
_cell.length_a   1.000
_cell.length_b   1.000
_cell.length_c   1.000
_cell.angle_alpha   90.00
_cell.angle_beta   90.00
_cell.angle_gamma   90.00
#
_symmetry.space_group_name_H-M   'P 1'
#
loop_
_entity.id
_entity.type
_entity.pdbx_description
1 polymer ?
#
loop_
_entity_poly.entity_id
_entity_poly.type
_entity_poly.pdbx_seq_one_letter_code
_entity_poly.pdbx_strand_id
1 'polypeptide(L)'
;MADLFGRVFQKGISTDNPRLMQTKADVVKDLVKRGGAPIVKKTHSCWIARQAKHCGRCVPCVVRRFATEAAGVADVKYEQDIFSAPGPVEEDSFANIGDYLLFIRRLSMSTDDDLLFDYPDLNVSGDGDLVAKLLKTHRKWASQVERTIKKYPALDSLY
;
A
#
# COMPACT_ATOMS: atom_id res chain seq x y z
N MET A 1 18.79 -19.01 -11.89
CA MET A 1 19.41 -17.66 -11.90
C MET A 1 20.74 -17.58 -11.16
N ALA A 2 20.98 -18.31 -10.06
CA ALA A 2 22.26 -18.25 -9.33
C ALA A 2 23.51 -18.65 -10.17
N ASP A 3 23.34 -19.53 -11.16
CA ASP A 3 24.42 -20.06 -11.99
C ASP A 3 25.07 -19.03 -12.93
N LEU A 4 24.30 -18.07 -13.48
CA LEU A 4 24.84 -17.04 -14.38
C LEU A 4 25.77 -16.07 -13.64
N PHE A 5 25.33 -15.59 -12.46
CA PHE A 5 26.10 -14.62 -11.69
C PHE A 5 27.37 -15.21 -11.09
N GLY A 6 27.32 -16.47 -10.63
CA GLY A 6 28.51 -17.20 -10.18
C GLY A 6 29.54 -17.38 -11.29
N ARG A 7 29.09 -17.66 -12.52
CA ARG A 7 29.98 -17.83 -13.68
C ARG A 7 30.55 -16.52 -14.22
N VAL A 8 29.77 -15.44 -14.23
CA VAL A 8 30.20 -14.15 -14.81
C VAL A 8 31.00 -13.31 -13.82
N PHE A 9 30.52 -13.19 -12.58
CA PHE A 9 31.10 -12.28 -11.58
C PHE A 9 32.03 -12.98 -10.59
N GLN A 10 32.15 -14.32 -10.68
CA GLN A 10 32.91 -15.15 -9.73
C GLN A 10 32.55 -14.87 -8.26
N LYS A 11 31.31 -14.39 -8.02
CA LYS A 11 30.78 -14.03 -6.72
C LYS A 11 29.33 -14.49 -6.62
N GLY A 12 28.97 -15.03 -5.47
CA GLY A 12 27.57 -15.28 -5.13
C GLY A 12 26.84 -13.94 -4.97
N ILE A 13 25.68 -13.81 -5.61
CA ILE A 13 24.77 -12.69 -5.39
C ILE A 13 23.62 -13.18 -4.52
N SER A 14 23.37 -12.50 -3.41
CA SER A 14 22.20 -12.68 -2.57
C SER A 14 21.30 -11.45 -2.67
N THR A 15 20.00 -11.66 -2.80
CA THR A 15 18.98 -10.60 -2.75
C THR A 15 18.20 -10.72 -1.46
N ASP A 16 18.13 -9.63 -0.69
CA ASP A 16 17.27 -9.52 0.49
C ASP A 16 16.23 -8.42 0.25
N ASN A 17 14.99 -8.69 0.64
CA ASN A 17 13.93 -7.69 0.69
C ASN A 17 13.51 -7.49 2.16
N PRO A 18 14.18 -6.59 2.90
CA PRO A 18 13.93 -6.39 4.33
C PRO A 18 12.56 -5.77 4.64
N ARG A 19 11.79 -5.40 3.60
CA ARG A 19 10.47 -4.78 3.70
C ARG A 19 9.34 -5.74 3.33
N LEU A 20 9.62 -7.00 3.00
CA LEU A 20 8.62 -7.94 2.50
C LEU A 20 7.42 -8.10 3.44
N MET A 21 7.65 -8.13 4.75
CA MET A 21 6.61 -8.28 5.79
C MET A 21 6.17 -6.95 6.41
N GLN A 22 6.33 -5.84 5.68
CA GLN A 22 5.95 -4.51 6.15
C GLN A 22 4.82 -3.96 5.29
N THR A 23 3.82 -3.37 5.95
CA THR A 23 2.83 -2.55 5.23
C THR A 23 3.47 -1.22 4.83
N LYS A 24 2.83 -0.49 3.90
CA LYS A 24 3.31 0.85 3.55
C LYS A 24 3.34 1.79 4.76
N ALA A 25 2.39 1.67 5.69
CA ALA A 25 2.41 2.44 6.94
C ALA A 25 3.56 2.03 7.87
N ASP A 26 3.92 0.73 7.93
CA ASP A 26 5.10 0.27 8.68
C ASP A 26 6.38 0.87 8.12
N VAL A 27 6.51 0.93 6.79
CA VAL A 27 7.66 1.58 6.12
C VAL A 27 7.75 3.06 6.49
N VAL A 28 6.63 3.79 6.49
CA VAL A 28 6.59 5.19 6.91
C VAL A 28 6.96 5.33 8.39
N LYS A 29 6.42 4.49 9.27
CA LYS A 29 6.73 4.50 10.71
C LYS A 29 8.21 4.24 10.99
N ASP A 30 8.79 3.24 10.33
CA ASP A 30 10.22 2.94 10.48
C ASP A 30 11.10 4.08 9.95
N LEU A 31 10.72 4.71 8.83
CA LEU A 31 11.43 5.89 8.32
C LEU A 31 11.39 7.05 9.32
N VAL A 32 10.22 7.33 9.92
CA VAL A 32 10.07 8.39 10.92
C VAL A 32 10.87 8.08 12.19
N LYS A 33 10.84 6.83 12.67
CA LYS A 33 11.62 6.38 13.82
C LYS A 33 13.12 6.63 13.64
N ARG A 34 13.61 6.63 12.40
CA ARG A 34 15.02 6.89 12.04
C ARG A 34 15.33 8.37 11.76
N GLY A 35 14.41 9.28 12.09
CA GLY A 35 14.57 10.72 11.84
C GLY A 35 14.23 11.16 10.41
N GLY A 36 13.68 10.26 9.59
CA GLY A 36 13.37 10.51 8.18
C GLY A 36 12.03 11.21 7.91
N ALA A 37 11.33 11.73 8.93
CA ALA A 37 10.03 12.39 8.73
C ALA A 37 10.05 13.52 7.68
N PRO A 38 11.08 14.40 7.61
CA PRO A 38 11.15 15.43 6.57
C PRO A 38 11.30 14.87 5.15
N ILE A 39 11.81 13.64 5.00
CA ILE A 39 12.02 12.99 3.70
C ILE A 39 10.70 12.52 3.10
N VAL A 40 9.70 12.15 3.93
CA VAL A 40 8.38 11.71 3.45
C VAL A 40 7.85 12.72 2.43
N LYS A 41 7.80 14.01 2.78
CA LYS A 41 7.31 15.09 1.91
C LYS A 41 8.14 15.34 0.64
N LYS A 42 9.39 14.87 0.61
CA LYS A 42 10.31 15.01 -0.54
C LYS A 42 10.24 13.83 -1.52
N THR A 43 9.56 12.75 -1.16
CA THR A 43 9.40 11.58 -2.04
C THR A 43 8.18 11.72 -2.95
N HIS A 44 8.25 11.08 -4.10
CA HIS A 44 7.19 11.12 -5.11
C HIS A 44 6.64 9.71 -5.37
N SER A 45 5.32 9.56 -5.30
CA SER A 45 4.62 8.29 -5.56
C SER A 45 3.60 8.41 -6.68
N CYS A 46 3.13 9.63 -6.97
CA CYS A 46 2.11 9.91 -7.97
C CYS A 46 2.51 9.41 -9.37
N TRP A 47 1.57 8.78 -10.08
CA TRP A 47 1.76 8.37 -11.49
C TRP A 47 1.54 9.52 -12.48
N ILE A 48 0.77 10.53 -12.11
CA ILE A 48 0.46 11.70 -12.94
C ILE A 48 1.61 12.72 -12.82
N ALA A 49 2.85 12.23 -12.81
CA ALA A 49 4.10 12.90 -12.43
C ALA A 49 4.53 14.08 -13.32
N ARG A 50 3.65 14.55 -14.20
CA ARG A 50 3.85 15.79 -14.96
C ARG A 50 3.71 17.05 -14.11
N GLN A 51 3.19 16.92 -12.88
CA GLN A 51 3.00 18.05 -11.96
C GLN A 51 3.92 17.87 -10.76
N ALA A 52 4.61 18.93 -10.34
CA ALA A 52 5.52 18.93 -9.19
C ALA A 52 4.83 18.62 -7.84
N LYS A 53 3.55 18.24 -7.86
CA LYS A 53 2.65 18.03 -6.74
C LYS A 53 1.96 16.66 -6.88
N HIS A 54 1.55 16.10 -5.75
CA HIS A 54 0.78 14.86 -5.75
C HIS A 54 -0.68 15.15 -6.13
N CYS A 55 -1.21 14.44 -7.12
CA CYS A 55 -2.56 14.70 -7.64
C CYS A 55 -3.68 14.36 -6.65
N GLY A 56 -3.42 13.42 -5.72
CA GLY A 56 -4.39 12.98 -4.72
C GLY A 56 -5.39 11.92 -5.17
N ARG A 57 -5.54 11.69 -6.47
CA ARG A 57 -6.57 10.80 -7.04
C ARG A 57 -6.08 9.50 -7.68
N CYS A 58 -4.79 9.36 -7.97
CA CYS A 58 -4.26 8.12 -8.53
C CYS A 58 -4.00 7.08 -7.44
N VAL A 59 -4.04 5.79 -7.79
CA VAL A 59 -3.86 4.65 -6.85
C VAL A 59 -2.62 4.83 -5.93
N PRO A 60 -1.43 5.19 -6.41
CA PRO A 60 -0.29 5.43 -5.51
C PRO A 60 -0.48 6.58 -4.52
N CYS A 61 -1.18 7.66 -4.91
CA CYS A 61 -1.50 8.75 -3.99
C CYS A 61 -2.48 8.30 -2.92
N VAL A 62 -3.49 7.49 -3.28
CA VAL A 62 -4.44 6.88 -2.33
C VAL A 62 -3.70 6.01 -1.32
N VAL A 63 -2.91 5.05 -1.79
CA VAL A 63 -2.09 4.15 -0.94
C VAL A 63 -1.16 4.94 -0.02
N ARG A 64 -0.48 5.97 -0.56
CA ARG A 64 0.42 6.84 0.20
C ARG A 64 -0.32 7.61 1.29
N ARG A 65 -1.49 8.18 1.00
CA ARG A 65 -2.25 8.97 1.96
C ARG A 65 -2.74 8.10 3.12
N PHE A 66 -3.31 6.94 2.83
CA PHE A 66 -3.66 5.96 3.87
C PHE A 66 -2.44 5.56 4.72
N ALA A 67 -1.29 5.33 4.08
CA ALA A 67 -0.07 4.93 4.79
C ALA A 67 0.47 6.02 5.72
N THR A 68 0.51 7.27 5.27
CA THR A 68 0.99 8.41 6.07
C THR A 68 0.05 8.73 7.22
N GLU A 69 -1.27 8.66 7.00
CA GLU A 69 -2.27 8.83 8.05
C GLU A 69 -2.28 7.70 9.09
N ALA A 70 -2.16 6.45 8.65
CA ALA A 70 -2.01 5.31 9.56
C ALA A 70 -0.68 5.34 10.34
N ALA A 71 0.33 6.05 9.82
CA ALA A 71 1.59 6.32 10.49
C ALA A 71 1.55 7.55 11.42
N GLY A 72 0.49 8.37 11.37
CA GLY A 72 0.41 9.60 12.14
C GLY A 72 1.39 10.68 11.68
N VAL A 73 1.72 10.71 10.39
CA VAL A 73 2.74 11.60 9.81
C VAL A 73 2.08 12.54 8.81
N ALA A 74 2.36 13.83 8.94
CA ALA A 74 1.87 14.83 7.99
C ALA A 74 2.51 14.66 6.60
N ASP A 75 1.70 14.57 5.56
CA ASP A 75 2.16 14.51 4.17
C ASP A 75 2.13 15.90 3.49
N VAL A 76 2.29 15.92 2.16
CA VAL A 76 2.13 17.09 1.31
C VAL A 76 0.65 17.46 1.12
N LYS A 77 0.40 18.68 0.64
CA LYS A 77 -0.93 19.06 0.15
C LYS A 77 -1.18 18.39 -1.19
N TYR A 78 -2.24 17.59 -1.27
CA TYR A 78 -2.72 17.00 -2.52
C TYR A 78 -3.53 18.02 -3.32
N GLU A 79 -3.55 17.87 -4.64
CA GLU A 79 -4.35 18.73 -5.51
C GLU A 79 -5.85 18.44 -5.39
N GLN A 80 -6.21 17.17 -5.26
CA GLN A 80 -7.57 16.73 -5.01
C GLN A 80 -7.66 15.98 -3.67
N ASP A 81 -8.71 16.27 -2.91
CA ASP A 81 -9.01 15.60 -1.65
C ASP A 81 -10.16 14.59 -1.82
N ILE A 82 -9.85 13.46 -2.45
CA ILE A 82 -10.84 12.38 -2.67
C ILE A 82 -11.24 11.63 -1.39
N PHE A 83 -10.60 11.89 -0.25
CA PHE A 83 -11.01 11.30 1.03
C PHE A 83 -12.18 12.07 1.64
N SER A 84 -12.18 13.39 1.48
CA SER A 84 -13.29 14.25 1.93
C SER A 84 -14.38 14.39 0.86
N ALA A 85 -14.00 14.35 -0.43
CA ALA A 85 -14.90 14.49 -1.56
C ALA A 85 -14.46 13.59 -2.74
N PRO A 86 -14.88 12.31 -2.76
CA PRO A 86 -14.51 11.32 -3.77
C PRO A 86 -14.77 11.71 -5.23
N GLY A 87 -15.68 12.66 -5.47
CA GLY A 87 -16.09 13.11 -6.79
C GLY A 87 -17.27 12.30 -7.36
N PRO A 88 -17.70 12.60 -8.60
CA PRO A 88 -18.74 11.86 -9.32
C PRO A 88 -18.33 10.41 -9.63
N VAL A 89 -19.30 9.50 -9.74
CA VAL A 89 -19.08 8.07 -9.97
C VAL A 89 -18.41 7.79 -11.32
N GLU A 90 -18.61 8.67 -12.29
CA GLU A 90 -18.10 8.56 -13.65
C GLU A 90 -16.62 8.94 -13.78
N GLU A 91 -16.00 9.50 -12.74
CA GLU A 91 -14.59 9.88 -12.76
C GLU A 91 -13.66 8.75 -12.31
N ASP A 92 -12.49 8.64 -12.93
CA ASP A 92 -11.43 7.70 -12.52
C ASP A 92 -11.04 7.85 -11.05
N SER A 93 -11.18 9.06 -10.47
CA SER A 93 -10.91 9.35 -9.06
C SER A 93 -11.82 8.52 -8.14
N PHE A 94 -13.11 8.46 -8.44
CA PHE A 94 -14.10 7.67 -7.72
C PHE A 94 -13.86 6.17 -7.90
N ALA A 95 -13.61 5.73 -9.13
CA ALA A 95 -13.28 4.33 -9.41
C ALA A 95 -12.04 3.87 -8.62
N ASN A 96 -10.95 4.65 -8.65
CA ASN A 96 -9.71 4.31 -7.95
C ASN A 96 -9.88 4.18 -6.43
N ILE A 97 -10.65 5.07 -5.80
CA ILE A 97 -10.90 4.97 -4.36
C ILE A 97 -11.89 3.84 -4.06
N GLY A 98 -12.95 3.69 -4.85
CA GLY A 98 -13.94 2.62 -4.71
C GLY A 98 -13.31 1.23 -4.82
N ASP A 99 -12.54 0.97 -5.86
CA ASP A 99 -11.82 -0.29 -6.07
C ASP A 99 -10.83 -0.56 -4.94
N TYR A 100 -10.14 0.47 -4.46
CA TYR A 100 -9.24 0.35 -3.33
C TYR A 100 -9.99 -0.03 -2.03
N LEU A 101 -11.13 0.60 -1.75
CA LEU A 101 -11.98 0.28 -0.60
C LEU A 101 -12.54 -1.16 -0.70
N LEU A 102 -13.02 -1.56 -1.87
CA LEU A 102 -13.51 -2.92 -2.13
C LEU A 102 -12.40 -3.97 -1.94
N PHE A 103 -11.20 -3.69 -2.44
CA PHE A 103 -10.05 -4.56 -2.23
C PHE A 103 -9.70 -4.71 -0.75
N ILE A 104 -9.72 -3.61 0.00
CA ILE A 104 -9.49 -3.63 1.46
C ILE A 104 -10.57 -4.44 2.17
N ARG A 105 -11.84 -4.30 1.77
CA ARG A 105 -12.95 -5.10 2.30
C ARG A 105 -12.77 -6.58 2.02
N ARG A 106 -12.33 -6.97 0.81
CA ARG A 106 -11.99 -8.36 0.47
C ARG A 106 -10.89 -8.89 1.39
N LEU A 107 -9.80 -8.12 1.54
CA LEU A 107 -8.72 -8.44 2.46
C LEU A 107 -9.16 -8.51 3.92
N SER A 108 -10.23 -7.85 4.35
CA SER A 108 -10.73 -7.95 5.73
C SER A 108 -11.70 -9.11 5.93
N MET A 109 -12.57 -9.39 4.95
CA MET A 109 -13.72 -10.28 5.14
C MET A 109 -13.56 -11.70 4.57
N SER A 110 -12.70 -11.90 3.57
CA SER A 110 -12.52 -13.23 2.98
C SER A 110 -11.86 -14.19 3.96
N THR A 111 -12.04 -15.49 3.79
CA THR A 111 -11.18 -16.48 4.46
C THR A 111 -9.80 -16.50 3.83
N ASP A 112 -8.83 -17.16 4.48
CA ASP A 112 -7.49 -17.30 3.89
C ASP A 112 -7.52 -18.19 2.63
N ASP A 113 -8.36 -19.24 2.62
CA ASP A 113 -8.55 -20.10 1.44
C ASP A 113 -9.15 -19.31 0.26
N ASP A 114 -10.16 -18.47 0.52
CA ASP A 114 -10.74 -17.60 -0.52
C ASP A 114 -9.71 -16.62 -1.08
N LEU A 115 -8.86 -16.03 -0.21
CA LEU A 115 -7.81 -15.14 -0.66
C LEU A 115 -6.75 -15.86 -1.48
N LEU A 116 -6.37 -17.08 -1.14
CA LEU A 116 -5.41 -17.87 -1.92
C LEU A 116 -6.01 -18.36 -3.24
N PHE A 117 -7.32 -18.56 -3.29
CA PHE A 117 -8.04 -18.88 -4.53
C PHE A 117 -8.10 -17.68 -5.47
N ASP A 118 -8.47 -16.50 -4.97
CA ASP A 118 -8.55 -15.27 -5.79
C ASP A 118 -7.18 -14.71 -6.18
N TYR A 119 -6.20 -14.84 -5.27
CA TYR A 119 -4.85 -14.29 -5.39
C TYR A 119 -3.82 -15.41 -5.26
N PRO A 120 -3.73 -16.32 -6.24
CA PRO A 120 -2.82 -17.46 -6.19
C PRO A 120 -1.33 -17.05 -6.09
N ASP A 121 -1.00 -15.83 -6.50
CA ASP A 121 0.35 -15.24 -6.37
C ASP A 121 0.80 -15.08 -4.91
N LEU A 122 -0.14 -15.08 -3.94
CA LEU A 122 0.19 -15.09 -2.51
C LEU A 122 0.69 -16.46 -2.04
N ASN A 123 0.44 -17.52 -2.80
CA ASN A 123 0.93 -18.87 -2.53
C ASN A 123 2.37 -19.04 -3.02
N VAL A 124 3.31 -18.35 -2.37
CA VAL A 124 4.72 -18.35 -2.76
C VAL A 124 5.34 -19.73 -2.51
N SER A 125 5.49 -20.51 -3.59
CA SER A 125 6.23 -21.79 -3.64
C SER A 125 5.79 -22.88 -2.65
N GLY A 126 4.58 -22.78 -2.07
CA GLY A 126 4.07 -23.75 -1.11
C GLY A 126 4.70 -23.66 0.29
N ASP A 127 5.46 -22.60 0.59
CA ASP A 127 5.96 -22.35 1.94
C ASP A 127 4.81 -21.81 2.83
N GLY A 128 4.17 -22.71 3.57
CA GLY A 128 3.02 -22.37 4.41
C GLY A 128 3.31 -21.29 5.46
N ASP A 129 4.52 -21.24 6.01
CA ASP A 129 4.92 -20.22 6.98
C ASP A 129 5.04 -18.84 6.33
N LEU A 130 5.60 -18.79 5.12
CA LEU A 130 5.70 -17.57 4.34
C LEU A 130 4.32 -17.07 3.94
N VAL A 131 3.46 -17.96 3.45
CA VAL A 131 2.06 -17.65 3.07
C VAL A 131 1.30 -17.06 4.26
N ALA A 132 1.36 -17.71 5.43
CA ALA A 132 0.71 -17.20 6.63
C ALA A 132 1.20 -15.80 7.03
N LYS A 133 2.51 -15.53 6.92
CA LYS A 133 3.08 -14.20 7.19
C LYS A 133 2.63 -13.14 6.17
N LEU A 134 2.54 -13.51 4.89
CA LEU A 134 2.05 -12.62 3.84
C LEU A 134 0.58 -12.27 4.05
N LEU A 135 -0.28 -13.26 4.28
CA LEU A 135 -1.70 -13.04 4.58
C LEU A 135 -1.87 -12.16 5.81
N LYS A 136 -1.16 -12.46 6.91
CA LYS A 136 -1.15 -11.62 8.12
C LYS A 136 -0.74 -10.18 7.82
N THR A 137 0.23 -9.95 6.94
CA THR A 137 0.68 -8.61 6.54
C THR A 137 -0.40 -7.86 5.77
N HIS A 138 -1.12 -8.54 4.86
CA HIS A 138 -2.26 -7.96 4.13
C HIS A 138 -3.44 -7.64 5.07
N ARG A 139 -3.80 -8.53 6.01
CA ARG A 139 -4.81 -8.25 7.04
C ARG A 139 -4.43 -7.05 7.90
N LYS A 140 -3.16 -6.97 8.29
CA LYS A 140 -2.64 -5.82 9.04
C LYS A 140 -2.80 -4.52 8.23
N TRP A 141 -2.48 -4.54 6.94
CA TRP A 141 -2.65 -3.40 6.05
C TRP A 141 -4.12 -2.99 5.94
N ALA A 142 -5.03 -3.95 5.73
CA ALA A 142 -6.47 -3.69 5.69
C ALA A 142 -6.95 -2.99 6.97
N SER A 143 -6.58 -3.50 8.15
CA SER A 143 -6.93 -2.87 9.44
C SER A 143 -6.42 -1.42 9.60
N GLN A 144 -5.26 -1.11 9.01
CA GLN A 144 -4.68 0.24 9.04
C GLN A 144 -5.48 1.21 8.17
N VAL A 145 -5.95 0.73 7.02
CA VAL A 145 -6.82 1.48 6.12
C VAL A 145 -8.19 1.70 6.76
N GLU A 146 -8.83 0.66 7.31
CA GLU A 146 -10.13 0.75 7.98
C GLU A 146 -10.15 1.80 9.11
N ARG A 147 -9.11 1.81 9.95
CA ARG A 147 -8.98 2.85 10.99
C ARG A 147 -8.87 4.27 10.42
N THR A 148 -8.37 4.41 9.20
CA THR A 148 -8.28 5.70 8.51
C THR A 148 -9.61 6.06 7.84
N ILE A 149 -10.30 5.09 7.22
CA ILE A 149 -11.65 5.27 6.64
C ILE A 149 -12.60 5.90 7.68
N LYS A 150 -12.60 5.39 8.92
CA LYS A 150 -13.43 5.92 10.01
C LYS A 150 -13.21 7.39 10.38
N LYS A 151 -12.12 8.01 9.90
CA LYS A 151 -11.86 9.45 10.09
C LYS A 151 -12.53 10.32 9.01
N TYR A 152 -12.99 9.71 7.92
CA TYR A 152 -13.52 10.39 6.73
C TYR A 152 -14.95 9.92 6.47
N PRO A 153 -15.98 10.70 6.85
CA PRO A 153 -17.37 10.31 6.65
C PRO A 153 -17.72 9.94 5.21
N ALA A 154 -17.15 10.63 4.22
CA ALA A 154 -17.38 10.33 2.81
C ALA A 154 -16.82 8.96 2.38
N LEU A 155 -15.67 8.53 2.93
CA LEU A 155 -15.15 7.19 2.70
C LEU A 155 -15.95 6.14 3.48
N ASP A 156 -16.33 6.46 4.71
CA ASP A 156 -17.11 5.53 5.55
C ASP A 156 -18.47 5.21 4.95
N SER A 157 -19.10 6.17 4.27
CA SER A 157 -20.34 5.92 3.52
C SER A 157 -20.18 5.03 2.29
N LEU A 158 -18.96 4.87 1.78
CA LEU A 158 -18.64 4.05 0.60
C LEU A 158 -18.11 2.65 0.97
N TYR A 159 -17.67 2.44 2.21
CA TYR A 159 -16.99 1.22 2.68
C TYR A 159 -17.95 0.16 3.21
#